data_AF-A0A355L4S9-F1
#
_entry.id   AF-A0A355L4S9-F1
#
_cell.length_a   1.000
_cell.length_b   1.000
_cell.length_c   1.000
_cell.angle_alpha   90.00
_cell.angle_beta   90.00
_cell.angle_gamma   90.00
#
_symmetry.space_group_name_H-M   'P 1'
#
loop_
_entity.id
_entity.type
_entity.pdbx_description
1 polymer ?
#
loop_
_entity_poly.entity_id
_entity_poly.type
_entity_poly.pdbx_seq_one_letter_code
_entity_poly.pdbx_strand_id
1 'polypeptide(L)' 'MKPLKEKISITIDADILEKIKYEAECDDRSLSQYINLVLKNHINSKNQ' A
#
# COMPACT_ATOMS: atom_id res chain seq x y z
N MET A 1 -18.42 15.85 5.31
CA MET A 1 -17.92 14.46 5.52
C MET A 1 -16.40 14.52 5.42
N LYS A 2 -15.67 14.16 6.48
CA LYS A 2 -14.19 14.19 6.46
C LYS A 2 -13.69 13.27 5.34
N PRO A 3 -12.65 13.66 4.58
CA PRO A 3 -12.06 12.75 3.60
C PRO A 3 -11.58 11.50 4.33
N LEU A 4 -12.12 10.33 3.99
CA LEU A 4 -11.80 9.04 4.60
C LEU A 4 -10.35 8.57 4.33
N LYS A 5 -9.61 9.31 3.50
CA LYS A 5 -8.24 8.99 3.08
C LYS A 5 -7.40 10.26 3.09
N GLU A 6 -6.35 10.27 3.88
CA GLU A 6 -5.33 11.32 3.82
C GLU A 6 -4.28 10.96 2.76
N LYS A 7 -3.88 11.94 1.94
CA LYS A 7 -2.75 11.77 1.03
C LYS A 7 -1.48 12.02 1.82
N ILE A 8 -0.62 11.02 1.88
CA ILE A 8 0.71 11.12 2.47
C ILE A 8 1.77 10.97 1.38
N SER A 9 2.88 11.69 1.53
CA SER A 9 4.08 11.46 0.74
C SER A 9 5.03 10.63 1.59
N ILE A 10 5.47 9.49 1.07
CA ILE A 10 6.42 8.60 1.73
C ILE A 10 7.56 8.27 0.76
N THR A 11 8.76 8.14 1.29
CA THR A 11 9.92 7.67 0.53
C THR A 11 10.01 6.16 0.72
N ILE A 12 10.15 5.43 -0.39
CA ILE A 12 10.28 3.97 -0.44
C ILE A 12 11.49 3.68 -1.34
N ASP A 13 12.26 2.65 -1.00
CA ASP A 13 13.36 2.19 -1.84
C ASP A 13 12.85 1.76 -3.23
N ALA A 14 13.67 1.99 -4.26
CA ALA A 14 13.28 1.80 -5.64
C ALA A 14 12.95 0.33 -5.97
N ASP A 15 13.71 -0.60 -5.41
CA ASP A 15 13.53 -2.05 -5.55
C ASP A 15 12.21 -2.54 -4.94
N ILE A 16 11.82 -1.96 -3.80
CA ILE A 16 10.53 -2.23 -3.17
C ILE A 16 9.40 -1.64 -4.01
N LEU A 17 9.55 -0.41 -4.52
CA LEU A 17 8.53 0.24 -5.35
C LEU A 17 8.24 -0.55 -6.63
N GLU A 18 9.26 -1.09 -7.29
CA GLU A 18 9.09 -1.94 -8.48
C GLU A 18 8.29 -3.21 -8.18
N LYS A 19 8.61 -3.90 -7.08
CA LYS A 19 7.85 -5.08 -6.65
C LYS A 19 6.39 -4.76 -6.35
N ILE A 20 6.14 -3.70 -5.57
CA ILE A 20 4.77 -3.30 -5.23
C ILE A 20 3.99 -2.89 -6.49
N LYS A 21 4.63 -2.23 -7.46
CA LYS A 21 4.00 -1.94 -8.76
C LYS A 21 3.62 -3.20 -9.51
N TYR A 22 4.55 -4.14 -9.65
CA TYR A 22 4.32 -5.39 -10.35
C TYR A 22 3.17 -6.18 -9.72
N GLU A 23 3.18 -6.31 -8.38
CA GLU A 23 2.12 -7.00 -7.65
C GLU A 23 0.77 -6.29 -7.79
N ALA A 24 0.74 -4.95 -7.74
CA ALA A 24 -0.47 -4.17 -7.93
C ALA A 24 -1.05 -4.31 -9.35
N GLU A 25 -0.18 -4.38 -10.36
CA GLU A 25 -0.57 -4.65 -11.75
C GLU A 25 -1.11 -6.08 -11.92
N CYS A 26 -0.47 -7.08 -11.31
CA CYS A 26 -0.95 -8.46 -11.31
C CYS A 26 -2.33 -8.61 -10.64
N ASP A 27 -2.61 -7.83 -9.60
CA ASP A 27 -3.89 -7.82 -8.89
C ASP A 27 -4.98 -6.95 -9.57
N ASP A 28 -4.66 -6.25 -10.67
CA ASP A 28 -5.55 -5.28 -11.35
C ASP A 28 -6.01 -4.14 -10.41
N ARG A 29 -5.07 -3.60 -9.62
CA ARG A 29 -5.34 -2.59 -8.57
C ARG A 29 -4.36 -1.42 -8.63
N SER A 30 -4.82 -0.27 -8.15
CA SER A 30 -3.93 0.89 -8.00
C SER A 30 -2.85 0.65 -6.94
N LEU A 31 -1.63 1.14 -7.20
CA LEU A 31 -0.50 1.07 -6.28
C LEU A 31 -0.88 1.51 -4.86
N SER A 32 -1.56 2.66 -4.73
CA SER A 32 -2.01 3.19 -3.43
C SER A 32 -2.97 2.26 -2.70
N GLN A 33 -3.79 1.49 -3.43
CA GLN A 33 -4.72 0.53 -2.85
C GLN A 33 -4.00 -0.74 -2.40
N TYR A 34 -3.02 -1.20 -3.18
CA TYR A 34 -2.17 -2.33 -2.81
C TYR A 34 -1.33 -2.02 -1.56
N ILE A 35 -0.65 -0.87 -1.53
CA ILE A 35 0.11 -0.41 -0.35
C ILE A 35 -0.78 -0.38 0.90
N ASN A 36 -2.00 0.16 0.78
CA ASN A 36 -2.92 0.23 1.92
C ASN A 36 -3.38 -1.16 2.41
N LEU A 37 -3.56 -2.13 1.50
CA LEU A 37 -3.87 -3.51 1.87
C LEU A 37 -2.72 -4.16 2.63
N VAL A 38 -1.48 -4.04 2.12
CA VAL A 38 -0.27 -4.58 2.75
C VAL A 38 -0.09 -3.99 4.14
N LEU A 39 -0.23 -2.67 4.28
CA LEU A 39 -0.13 -1.99 5.58
C LEU A 39 -1.21 -2.46 6.56
N LYS A 40 -2.46 -2.60 6.11
CA LYS A 40 -3.55 -3.13 6.95
C LYS A 40 -3.26 -4.54 7.43
N ASN A 41 -2.79 -5.41 6.54
CA ASN A 41 -2.43 -6.78 6.89
C ASN A 41 -1.28 -6.80 7.91
N HIS A 42 -0.25 -6.00 7.69
CA HIS A 42 0.89 -5.88 8.61
C HIS A 42 0.48 -5.38 10.01
N ILE A 43 -0.40 -4.37 10.08
CA ILE A 43 -0.93 -3.88 11.35
C ILE A 43 -1.76 -4.95 12.05
N ASN A 44 -2.62 -5.66 11.32
CA ASN A 44 -3.45 -6.73 11.88
C ASN A 44 -2.58 -7.89 12.41
N SER A 45 -1.54 -8.28 11.69
CA SER A 45 -0.61 -9.34 12.12
C SER A 45 0.22 -8.97 13.35
N LYS A 46 0.44 -7.68 13.64
CA LYS A 46 1.14 -7.24 14.86
C LYS A 46 0.25 -7.12 16.09
N ASN A 47 -1.07 -7.06 15.90
CA ASN A 47 -2.05 -6.96 16.99
C ASN A 47 -2.59 -8.33 17.42
N GLN A 48 -1.95 -9.43 16.97
CA GLN A 48 -2.31 -10.81 17.25
C GLN A 48 -1.19 -11.47 18.06
#